data_AF-A0A0D2J9K5-F1
#
_entry.id   AF-A0A0D2J9K5-F1
#
_cell.length_a   1.000
_cell.length_b   1.000
_cell.length_c   1.000
_cell.angle_alpha   90.00
_cell.angle_beta   90.00
_cell.angle_gamma   90.00
#
_symmetry.space_group_name_H-M   'P 1'
#
loop_
_entity.id
_entity.type
_entity.pdbx_description
1 polymer ?
#
loop_
_entity_poly.entity_id
_entity_poly.type
_entity_poly.pdbx_seq_one_letter_code
_entity_poly.pdbx_strand_id
1 'polypeptide(L)'
;MSPCQAEISMLMRIRRGQFPHLEVDPFPDYEAWADDTVDPTPILNAPEPKRRFIPSKWEEKKVVKLIRAIRNGWLKTRKQKREEAKKESEVYMLWGDDDQVANKTAAGLTYIPASKLKLPGHEESYNPPKEYLPTEPLGMHPSATTTLEGR
;
A
#
# COMPACT_ATOMS: atom_id res chain seq x y z
N MET A 1 12.93 -80.89 -4.02
CA MET A 1 11.53 -80.71 -4.43
C MET A 1 11.48 -79.52 -5.37
N SER A 2 11.07 -79.71 -6.61
CA SER A 2 10.87 -78.61 -7.56
C SER A 2 9.66 -77.78 -7.12
N PRO A 3 9.70 -76.44 -7.23
CA PRO A 3 8.56 -75.60 -6.89
C PRO A 3 7.38 -75.91 -7.80
N CYS A 4 6.18 -75.83 -7.24
CA CYS A 4 4.95 -76.14 -7.98
C CYS A 4 4.65 -75.03 -8.99
N GLN A 5 4.01 -75.37 -10.10
CA GLN A 5 3.72 -74.42 -11.19
C GLN A 5 2.94 -73.18 -10.72
N ALA A 6 2.06 -73.35 -9.73
CA ALA A 6 1.31 -72.26 -9.11
C ALA A 6 2.24 -71.26 -8.39
N GLU A 7 3.23 -71.74 -7.64
CA GLU A 7 4.19 -70.91 -6.89
C GLU A 7 5.08 -70.10 -7.84
N ILE A 8 5.54 -70.73 -8.93
CA ILE A 8 6.33 -70.06 -9.97
C ILE A 8 5.50 -68.93 -10.61
N SER A 9 4.22 -69.18 -10.90
CA SER A 9 3.34 -68.16 -11.50
C SER A 9 3.09 -66.97 -10.57
N MET A 10 2.93 -67.23 -9.27
CA MET A 10 2.78 -66.20 -8.23
C MET A 10 4.06 -65.37 -8.11
N LEU A 11 5.23 -66.01 -8.08
CA LEU A 11 6.53 -65.35 -8.02
C LEU A 11 6.77 -64.43 -9.23
N MET A 12 6.41 -64.88 -10.43
CA MET A 12 6.54 -64.07 -11.65
C MET A 12 5.63 -62.84 -11.65
N ARG A 13 4.44 -62.92 -11.06
CA ARG A 13 3.54 -61.77 -10.88
C ARG A 13 4.11 -60.77 -9.88
N ILE A 14 4.62 -61.25 -8.74
CA ILE A 14 5.31 -60.42 -7.75
C ILE A 14 6.48 -59.68 -8.40
N ARG A 15 7.32 -60.37 -9.18
CA ARG A 15 8.44 -59.76 -9.91
C ARG A 15 8.00 -58.67 -10.91
N ARG A 16 6.78 -58.76 -11.44
CA ARG A 16 6.18 -57.78 -12.36
C ARG A 16 5.39 -56.69 -11.65
N GLY A 17 5.35 -56.68 -10.32
CA GLY A 17 4.58 -55.72 -9.52
C GLY A 17 3.06 -55.94 -9.59
N GLN A 18 2.61 -57.14 -9.93
CA GLN A 18 1.19 -57.52 -10.00
C GLN A 18 0.75 -58.27 -8.74
N PHE A 19 -0.55 -58.32 -8.49
CA PHE A 19 -1.10 -59.03 -7.33
C PHE A 19 -0.77 -60.54 -7.39
N PRO A 20 -0.35 -61.15 -6.27
CA PRO A 20 -0.02 -62.57 -6.23
C PRO A 20 -1.24 -63.46 -6.50
N HIS A 21 -2.37 -63.09 -5.90
CA HIS A 21 -3.67 -63.73 -6.08
C HIS A 21 -4.48 -62.95 -7.12
N LEU A 22 -5.07 -63.66 -8.08
CA LEU A 22 -5.90 -63.06 -9.15
C LEU A 22 -7.27 -62.62 -8.66
N GLU A 23 -7.69 -63.12 -7.50
CA GLU A 23 -9.03 -62.88 -6.93
C GLU A 23 -9.11 -61.56 -6.16
N VAL A 24 -7.96 -60.90 -5.91
CA VAL A 24 -7.91 -59.64 -5.18
C VAL A 24 -8.23 -58.51 -6.15
N ASP A 25 -9.34 -57.83 -5.89
CA ASP A 25 -9.69 -56.59 -6.59
C ASP A 25 -8.69 -55.49 -6.21
N PRO A 26 -7.96 -54.88 -7.18
CA PRO A 26 -7.08 -53.75 -6.92
C PRO A 26 -7.79 -52.49 -6.44
N PHE A 27 -9.07 -52.33 -6.75
CA PHE A 27 -9.83 -51.10 -6.49
C PHE A 27 -11.20 -51.44 -5.89
N PRO A 28 -11.24 -52.02 -4.68
CA PRO A 28 -12.52 -52.28 -4.03
C PRO A 28 -13.21 -50.95 -3.70
N ASP A 29 -14.54 -50.96 -3.77
CA ASP A 29 -15.34 -49.82 -3.33
C ASP A 29 -15.11 -49.53 -1.84
N TYR A 30 -15.13 -48.25 -1.47
CA TYR A 30 -14.96 -47.85 -0.08
C TYR A 30 -16.20 -48.24 0.73
N GLU A 31 -16.03 -49.23 1.60
CA GLU A 31 -17.05 -49.61 2.56
C GLU A 31 -16.77 -48.92 3.91
N ALA A 32 -17.65 -47.98 4.28
CA ALA A 32 -17.62 -47.35 5.59
C ALA A 32 -18.06 -48.39 6.64
N TRP A 33 -17.09 -49.07 7.25
CA TRP A 33 -17.35 -50.06 8.30
C TRP A 33 -17.84 -49.43 9.61
N ALA A 34 -17.65 -48.11 9.77
CA ALA A 34 -18.18 -47.32 10.86
C ALA A 34 -19.44 -46.59 10.40
N ASP A 35 -20.46 -46.61 11.26
CA ASP A 35 -21.82 -46.15 11.00
C ASP A 35 -21.89 -44.70 10.51
N ASP A 36 -22.81 -44.41 9.58
CA ASP A 36 -23.18 -43.04 9.15
C ASP A 36 -24.05 -42.30 10.20
N THR A 37 -24.25 -42.91 11.36
CA THR A 37 -25.11 -42.35 12.41
C THR A 37 -24.41 -41.25 13.17
N VAL A 38 -25.12 -40.13 13.37
CA VAL A 38 -24.62 -39.00 14.16
C VAL A 38 -24.70 -39.33 15.65
N ASP A 39 -23.56 -39.26 16.35
CA ASP A 39 -23.51 -39.43 17.80
C ASP A 39 -24.38 -38.38 18.52
N PRO A 40 -25.27 -38.78 19.44
CA PRO A 40 -26.14 -37.85 20.17
C PRO A 40 -25.40 -37.03 21.23
N THR A 41 -24.18 -37.42 21.59
CA THR A 41 -23.37 -36.81 22.65
C THR A 41 -21.96 -36.51 22.15
N PRO A 42 -21.27 -35.50 22.73
CA PRO A 42 -19.88 -35.26 22.38
C PRO A 42 -19.00 -36.45 22.79
N ILE A 43 -17.96 -36.72 22.00
CA ILE A 43 -16.94 -37.74 22.30
C ILE A 43 -16.29 -37.50 23.68
N LEU A 44 -16.13 -36.22 24.07
CA LEU A 44 -15.56 -35.81 25.34
C LEU A 44 -16.54 -34.97 26.15
N ASN A 45 -16.87 -35.42 27.35
CA ASN A 45 -17.69 -34.68 28.32
C ASN A 45 -16.82 -33.96 29.37
N ALA A 46 -15.85 -33.17 28.92
CA ALA A 46 -15.01 -32.39 29.82
C ALA A 46 -15.83 -31.23 30.44
N PRO A 47 -15.72 -30.98 31.76
CA PRO A 47 -16.49 -29.92 32.39
C PRO A 47 -16.09 -28.55 31.83
N GLU A 48 -17.10 -27.75 31.51
CA GLU A 48 -16.89 -26.46 30.85
C GLU A 48 -16.20 -25.45 31.80
N PRO A 49 -15.08 -24.84 31.41
CA PRO A 49 -14.35 -23.94 32.29
C PRO A 49 -15.10 -22.62 32.47
N LYS A 50 -15.12 -22.12 33.72
CA LYS A 50 -15.84 -20.89 34.13
C LYS A 50 -15.57 -19.66 33.25
N ARG A 51 -14.36 -19.57 32.67
CA ARG A 51 -13.95 -18.46 31.79
C ARG A 51 -14.80 -18.30 30.53
N ARG A 52 -15.56 -19.31 30.12
CA ARG A 52 -16.46 -19.23 28.97
C ARG A 52 -17.78 -18.53 29.32
N PHE A 53 -18.16 -18.54 30.59
CA PHE A 53 -19.39 -17.89 31.09
C PHE A 53 -19.14 -16.50 31.68
N ILE A 54 -17.90 -16.18 32.06
CA ILE A 54 -17.50 -14.89 32.65
C ILE A 54 -16.79 -14.05 31.58
N PRO A 55 -16.88 -12.71 31.62
CA PRO A 55 -16.04 -11.84 30.79
C PRO A 55 -14.54 -12.19 30.85
N SER A 56 -13.84 -11.87 29.77
CA SER A 56 -12.44 -12.26 29.59
C SER A 56 -11.50 -11.52 30.54
N LYS A 57 -10.79 -12.27 31.39
CA LYS A 57 -9.72 -11.71 32.24
C LYS A 57 -8.56 -11.11 31.43
N TRP A 58 -8.36 -11.54 30.19
CA TRP A 58 -7.30 -10.99 29.34
C TRP A 58 -7.67 -9.60 28.82
N GLU A 59 -8.94 -9.40 28.49
CA GLU A 59 -9.48 -8.10 28.09
C GLU A 59 -9.43 -7.13 29.27
N GLU A 60 -9.82 -7.58 30.46
CA GLU A 60 -9.70 -6.81 31.70
C GLU A 60 -8.26 -6.31 31.92
N LYS A 61 -7.26 -7.21 31.79
CA LYS A 61 -5.83 -6.84 31.90
C LYS A 61 -5.43 -5.76 30.87
N LYS A 62 -5.88 -5.87 29.61
CA LYS A 62 -5.59 -4.87 28.58
C LYS A 62 -6.25 -3.52 28.90
N VAL A 63 -7.51 -3.53 29.32
CA VAL A 63 -8.25 -2.32 29.71
C VAL A 63 -7.54 -1.63 30.88
N VAL A 64 -7.13 -2.38 31.92
CA VAL A 64 -6.38 -1.83 33.05
C VAL A 64 -5.05 -1.21 32.61
N LYS A 65 -4.33 -1.83 31.67
CA LYS A 65 -3.10 -1.26 31.10
C LYS A 65 -3.36 0.05 30.36
N LEU A 66 -4.41 0.12 29.55
CA LEU A 66 -4.82 1.36 28.86
C LEU A 66 -5.20 2.45 29.86
N ILE A 67 -5.97 2.12 30.89
CA ILE A 67 -6.36 3.07 31.93
C ILE A 67 -5.12 3.62 32.64
N ARG A 68 -4.14 2.77 32.98
CA ARG A 68 -2.87 3.23 33.58
C ARG A 68 -2.11 4.18 32.64
N ALA A 69 -2.02 3.84 31.35
CA ALA A 69 -1.38 4.71 30.35
C ALA A 69 -2.09 6.07 30.21
N ILE A 70 -3.43 6.09 30.28
CA ILE A 70 -4.22 7.33 30.25
C ILE A 70 -3.98 8.16 31.52
N ARG A 71 -4.00 7.54 32.70
CA ARG A 71 -3.73 8.25 33.98
C ARG A 71 -2.32 8.83 34.04
N ASN A 72 -1.33 8.11 33.49
CA ASN A 72 0.05 8.60 33.40
C ASN A 72 0.24 9.66 32.30
N GLY A 73 -0.79 9.93 31.48
CA GLY A 73 -0.71 10.89 30.38
C GLY A 73 0.06 10.40 29.14
N TRP A 74 0.46 9.13 29.08
CA TRP A 74 1.16 8.56 27.92
C TRP A 74 0.25 8.35 26.71
N LEU A 75 -1.04 8.09 26.96
CA LEU A 75 -2.04 7.89 25.92
C LEU A 75 -3.18 8.90 26.08
N LYS A 76 -3.41 9.69 25.04
CA LYS A 76 -4.56 10.59 24.99
C LYS A 76 -5.81 9.83 24.58
N THR A 77 -6.94 10.22 25.16
CA THR A 77 -8.23 9.66 24.75
C THR A 77 -8.61 10.13 23.35
N ARG A 78 -9.51 9.39 22.67
CA ARG A 78 -10.00 9.76 21.34
C ARG A 78 -10.65 11.15 21.31
N LYS A 79 -11.29 11.57 22.41
CA LYS A 79 -11.87 12.91 22.56
C LYS A 79 -10.78 13.99 22.56
N GLN A 80 -9.77 13.83 23.42
CA GLN A 80 -8.62 14.75 23.50
C GLN A 80 -7.89 14.85 22.16
N LYS A 81 -7.65 13.73 21.48
CA LYS A 81 -7.02 13.74 20.15
C LYS A 81 -7.86 14.50 19.11
N ARG A 82 -9.18 14.41 19.18
CA ARG A 82 -10.08 15.15 18.28
C ARG A 82 -10.08 16.65 18.59
N GLU A 83 -9.99 17.03 19.86
CA GLU A 83 -9.87 18.43 20.27
C GLU A 83 -8.54 19.04 19.84
N GLU A 84 -7.44 18.29 19.96
CA GLU A 84 -6.13 18.72 19.46
C GLU A 84 -6.11 18.89 17.95
N ALA A 85 -6.66 17.94 17.20
CA ALA A 85 -6.77 18.06 15.75
C ALA A 85 -7.60 19.29 15.32
N LYS A 86 -8.62 19.67 16.11
CA LYS A 86 -9.37 20.91 15.86
C LYS A 86 -8.53 22.16 16.13
N LYS A 87 -7.75 22.18 17.21
CA LYS A 87 -6.83 23.28 17.52
C LYS A 87 -5.72 23.40 16.48
N GLU A 88 -5.16 22.29 16.01
CA GLU A 88 -4.16 22.29 14.93
C GLU A 88 -4.75 22.82 13.61
N SER A 89 -6.06 22.65 13.38
CA SER A 89 -6.74 23.23 12.24
C SER A 89 -7.09 24.71 12.39
N GLU A 90 -6.81 25.33 13.54
CA GLU A 90 -6.88 26.79 13.67
C GLU A 90 -5.74 27.39 12.85
N VAL A 91 -6.04 27.70 11.59
CA VAL A 91 -5.13 28.37 10.68
C VAL A 91 -4.81 29.75 11.25
N TYR A 92 -3.55 30.00 11.56
CA TYR A 92 -3.08 31.32 11.93
C TYR A 92 -2.59 32.06 10.68
N MET A 93 -2.85 33.36 10.61
CA MET A 93 -2.21 34.22 9.62
C MET A 93 -0.72 34.30 9.95
N LEU A 94 0.11 33.72 9.08
CA LEU A 94 1.57 33.80 9.19
C LEU A 94 2.08 35.22 8.90
N TRP A 95 1.35 35.95 8.06
CA TRP A 95 1.63 37.34 7.72
C TRP A 95 1.06 38.26 8.82
N GLY A 96 1.85 39.23 9.26
CA GLY A 96 1.40 40.31 10.15
C GLY A 96 0.83 41.48 9.35
N ASP A 97 0.33 42.50 10.05
CA ASP A 97 -0.12 43.74 9.40
C ASP A 97 1.02 44.37 8.58
N ASP A 98 0.70 44.76 7.34
CA ASP A 98 1.65 45.26 6.34
C ASP A 98 2.48 46.47 6.83
N ASP A 99 1.97 47.20 7.82
CA ASP A 99 2.62 48.37 8.42
C ASP A 99 3.97 48.04 9.09
N GLN A 100 4.21 46.78 9.44
CA GLN A 100 5.47 46.32 10.06
C GLN A 100 6.48 45.76 9.05
N VAL A 101 6.06 45.50 7.81
CA VAL A 101 6.87 44.85 6.76
C VAL A 101 7.73 45.86 6.00
N ALA A 102 7.28 47.11 5.90
CA ALA A 102 8.04 48.21 5.32
C ALA A 102 9.40 48.46 6.00
N ASN A 103 9.56 48.01 7.26
CA ASN A 103 10.76 48.25 8.06
C ASN A 103 11.69 47.03 8.19
N LYS A 104 11.37 45.89 7.57
CA LYS A 104 12.14 44.64 7.75
C LYS A 104 12.50 44.00 6.41
N THR A 105 13.56 44.52 5.79
CA THR A 105 14.54 43.73 5.01
C THR A 105 15.09 42.60 5.89
N ALA A 106 14.30 41.53 6.09
CA ALA A 106 14.54 40.50 7.09
C ALA A 106 15.69 39.52 6.76
N ALA A 107 16.55 39.85 5.79
CA ALA A 107 17.68 39.00 5.38
C ALA A 107 19.00 39.76 5.22
N GLY A 108 19.14 40.98 5.78
CA GLY A 108 20.40 41.74 5.74
C GLY A 108 20.86 42.17 4.34
N LEU A 109 20.15 41.75 3.28
CA LEU A 109 20.33 42.31 1.95
C LEU A 109 19.63 43.65 1.89
N THR A 110 20.44 44.69 1.81
CA THR A 110 20.01 46.08 1.59
C THR A 110 19.25 46.27 0.28
N TYR A 111 19.44 45.38 -0.69
CA TYR A 111 18.79 45.45 -1.98
C TYR A 111 18.68 44.05 -2.63
N ILE A 112 17.44 43.60 -2.84
CA ILE A 112 17.13 42.45 -3.70
C ILE A 112 16.48 43.04 -4.96
N PRO A 113 17.12 42.96 -6.15
CA PRO A 113 16.50 43.49 -7.35
C PRO A 113 15.24 42.70 -7.67
N ALA A 114 14.16 43.41 -8.01
CA ALA A 114 12.92 42.77 -8.43
C ALA A 114 13.18 41.85 -9.64
N SER A 115 12.54 40.68 -9.65
CA SER A 115 12.54 39.80 -10.82
C SER A 115 11.99 40.58 -12.02
N LYS A 116 12.74 40.61 -13.13
CA LYS A 116 12.30 41.29 -14.35
C LYS A 116 11.12 40.52 -14.95
N LEU A 117 9.91 41.06 -14.81
CA LEU A 117 8.74 40.54 -15.50
C LEU A 117 8.92 40.74 -17.00
N LYS A 118 8.39 39.81 -17.80
CA LYS A 118 8.31 40.00 -19.24
C LYS A 118 7.45 41.24 -19.49
N LEU A 119 7.93 42.13 -20.37
CA LEU A 119 7.14 43.28 -20.78
C LEU A 119 5.85 42.76 -21.43
N PRO A 120 4.70 43.41 -21.19
CA PRO A 120 3.49 43.08 -21.91
C PRO A 120 3.77 43.24 -23.42
N GLY A 121 3.65 42.13 -24.13
CA GLY A 121 3.88 42.06 -25.56
C GLY A 121 2.61 42.34 -26.36
N HIS A 122 2.78 42.43 -27.67
CA HIS A 122 1.71 42.57 -28.66
C HIS A 122 1.81 41.48 -29.74
N GLU A 123 2.60 40.43 -29.48
CA GLU A 123 2.76 39.26 -30.35
C GLU A 123 1.42 38.55 -30.62
N GLU A 124 0.48 38.63 -29.67
CA GLU A 124 -0.88 38.09 -29.77
C GLU A 124 -1.93 39.16 -30.12
N SER A 125 -1.49 40.34 -30.59
CA SER A 125 -2.41 41.41 -31.00
C SER A 125 -3.14 41.02 -32.29
N TYR A 126 -4.46 41.24 -32.31
CA TYR A 126 -5.31 40.99 -33.47
C TYR A 126 -4.92 41.82 -34.72
N ASN A 127 -4.25 42.95 -34.52
CA ASN A 127 -3.71 43.78 -35.60
C ASN A 127 -2.19 43.91 -35.45
N PRO A 128 -1.42 42.85 -35.78
CA PRO A 128 0.02 42.89 -35.61
C PRO A 128 0.65 43.79 -36.69
N PRO A 129 1.78 44.46 -36.42
CA PRO A 129 2.47 45.26 -37.42
C PRO A 129 2.94 44.38 -38.60
N LYS A 130 3.14 44.99 -39.77
CA LYS A 130 3.40 44.29 -41.03
C LYS A 130 4.57 43.29 -41.00
N GLU A 131 5.51 43.49 -40.08
CA GLU A 131 6.68 42.62 -39.83
C GLU A 131 6.30 41.22 -39.31
N TYR A 132 5.13 41.08 -38.69
CA TYR A 132 4.63 39.81 -38.12
C TYR A 132 3.60 39.12 -39.04
N LEU A 133 3.23 39.74 -40.16
CA LEU A 133 2.41 39.10 -41.18
C LEU A 133 3.29 38.15 -41.99
N PRO A 134 2.97 36.85 -42.09
CA PRO A 134 3.77 35.91 -42.85
C PRO A 134 3.73 36.28 -44.34
N THR A 135 4.87 36.69 -44.89
CA THR A 135 5.10 36.77 -46.34
C THR A 135 5.78 35.46 -46.81
N GLU A 136 5.50 35.02 -48.04
CA GLU A 136 5.95 33.74 -48.62
C GLU A 136 7.49 33.52 -48.61
N PRO A 137 7.98 32.27 -48.69
CA PRO A 137 8.87 31.68 -47.69
C PRO A 137 10.33 32.08 -47.88
N LEU A 138 10.86 32.95 -47.02
CA LEU A 138 12.31 33.06 -46.84
C LEU A 138 12.80 31.89 -45.99
N GLY A 139 12.94 30.73 -46.65
CA GLY A 139 14.01 29.82 -46.30
C GLY A 139 15.35 30.56 -46.42
N MET A 140 16.26 30.24 -45.50
CA MET A 140 17.61 30.81 -45.36
C MET A 140 17.66 32.29 -44.95
N HIS A 141 17.87 32.54 -43.66
CA HIS A 141 18.69 33.68 -43.24
C HIS A 141 20.10 33.45 -43.79
N PRO A 142 20.62 34.22 -44.77
CA PRO A 142 22.03 34.14 -45.11
C PRO A 142 22.83 34.67 -43.92
N SER A 143 23.70 33.80 -43.43
CA SER A 143 24.76 34.11 -42.48
C SER A 143 25.45 35.43 -42.85
N ALA A 144 25.40 36.39 -41.93
CA ALA A 144 26.06 37.67 -42.09
C ALA A 144 27.57 37.46 -42.27
N THR A 145 28.06 37.82 -43.46
CA THR A 145 29.47 37.99 -43.76
C THR A 145 30.05 39.14 -42.94
N THR A 146 30.98 38.82 -42.04
CA THR A 146 31.89 39.79 -41.41
C THR A 146 32.66 40.53 -42.50
N THR A 147 32.46 41.85 -42.60
CA THR A 147 33.33 42.73 -43.39
C THR A 147 34.16 43.57 -42.42
N LEU A 148 35.47 43.34 -42.46
CA LEU A 148 36.52 44.16 -41.87
C LEU A 148 36.64 45.47 -42.63
N GLU A 149 36.85 46.57 -41.88
CA GLU A 149 37.37 47.92 -42.23
C GLU A 149 36.51 48.96 -41.49
N GLY A 150 37.01 49.92 -40.71
CA GLY A 150 38.35 50.46 -40.59
C GLY A 150 38.31 51.99 -40.59
N ARG A 151 37.80 52.64 -39.53
CA ARG A 151 38.29 53.92 -38.97
C ARG A 151 37.49 54.34 -37.74
#